data_AF-A0A9W9U9B1-F1
#
_entry.id   AF-A0A9W9U9B1-F1
#
_cell.length_a   1.000
_cell.length_b   1.000
_cell.length_c   1.000
_cell.angle_alpha   90.00
_cell.angle_beta   90.00
_cell.angle_gamma   90.00
#
_symmetry.space_group_name_H-M   'P 1'
#
loop_
_entity.id
_entity.type
_entity.pdbx_description
1 polymer ?
#
loop_
_entity_poly.entity_id
_entity_poly.type
_entity_poly.pdbx_seq_one_letter_code
_entity_poly.pdbx_strand_id
1 'polypeptide(L)'
;MLPTPDTSHVSFDTIYEPSEDSYLFLDTLASESESKWLSERFPSNQSTSPLVVEVGTGSGVVLAFTAAQSQQIFGRRDILTLGTDVNRNACIATRQTATTAIKAEQQPSPQSIHISSLTADLCAPLRPGSVDVLLFNPPYVPTEDLPRLPSAVENDPATVEAMTRSDRFDNDSYFLSLTYAGGTDGMETTDRLLDAIPGVLSVRGVAYVLLCKQNKPDEVKDRVRAWGGWQAETVGSSGMQAGWEKLVIVRIWKEELS
;
A
#
# COMPACT_ATOMS: atom_id res chain seq x y z
N MET A 1 -17.14 7.69 -10.33
CA MET A 1 -16.21 7.23 -9.29
C MET A 1 -16.58 5.80 -8.94
N LEU A 2 -15.59 4.93 -8.81
CA LEU A 2 -15.80 3.55 -8.36
C LEU A 2 -16.07 3.54 -6.85
N PRO A 3 -16.82 2.56 -6.31
CA PRO A 3 -17.19 2.56 -4.90
C PRO A 3 -15.98 2.33 -4.00
N THR A 4 -15.85 3.15 -2.96
CA THR A 4 -14.88 2.96 -1.88
C THR A 4 -15.31 1.78 -1.01
N PRO A 5 -14.39 0.85 -0.64
CA PRO A 5 -14.68 -0.24 0.30
C PRO A 5 -15.19 0.25 1.66
N ASP A 6 -16.07 -0.54 2.27
CA ASP A 6 -16.53 -0.31 3.63
C ASP A 6 -15.43 -0.65 4.66
N THR A 7 -15.08 0.33 5.49
CA THR A 7 -14.13 0.21 6.61
C THR A 7 -14.80 0.46 7.96
N SER A 8 -16.14 0.40 8.06
CA SER A 8 -16.88 0.66 9.29
C SER A 8 -16.57 -0.31 10.44
N HIS A 9 -15.98 -1.48 10.14
CA HIS A 9 -15.52 -2.44 11.15
C HIS A 9 -14.15 -2.13 11.75
N VAL A 10 -13.43 -1.13 11.22
CA VAL A 10 -12.06 -0.83 11.62
C VAL A 10 -12.07 0.06 12.88
N SER A 11 -11.30 -0.32 13.90
CA SER A 11 -11.02 0.55 15.04
C SER A 11 -9.81 1.43 14.70
N PHE A 12 -10.07 2.73 14.56
CA PHE A 12 -9.05 3.72 14.21
C PHE A 12 -8.23 4.20 15.41
N ASP A 13 -8.41 3.59 16.59
CA ASP A 13 -7.60 3.88 17.77
C ASP A 13 -6.12 3.49 17.55
N THR A 14 -5.88 2.46 16.73
CA THR A 14 -4.53 1.93 16.44
C THR A 14 -4.25 1.71 14.95
N ILE A 15 -5.23 1.98 14.09
CA ILE A 15 -5.18 1.73 12.65
C ILE A 15 -5.44 3.04 11.93
N TYR A 16 -4.71 3.26 10.83
CA TYR A 16 -4.90 4.42 9.99
C TYR A 16 -6.32 4.49 9.40
N GLU A 17 -7.00 5.60 9.65
CA GLU A 17 -8.29 5.92 9.03
C GLU A 17 -8.05 6.43 7.59
N PRO A 18 -8.75 5.88 6.57
CA PRO A 18 -8.63 6.37 5.20
C PRO A 18 -8.79 7.89 5.12
N SER A 19 -7.81 8.56 4.51
CA SER A 19 -7.83 10.00 4.32
C SER A 19 -7.57 10.38 2.86
N GLU A 20 -7.31 11.66 2.58
CA GLU A 20 -7.07 12.17 1.22
C GLU A 20 -5.95 11.44 0.47
N ASP A 21 -4.92 10.99 1.17
CA ASP A 21 -3.82 10.19 0.63
C ASP A 21 -4.29 8.82 0.10
N SER A 22 -5.19 8.17 0.85
CA SER A 22 -5.80 6.90 0.52
C SER A 22 -6.73 7.06 -0.69
N TYR A 23 -7.54 8.13 -0.70
CA TYR A 23 -8.44 8.44 -1.81
C TYR A 23 -7.69 8.83 -3.08
N LEU A 24 -6.59 9.56 -2.97
CA LEU A 24 -5.68 9.82 -4.09
C LEU A 24 -5.17 8.50 -4.69
N PHE A 25 -4.89 7.51 -3.86
CA PHE A 25 -4.49 6.17 -4.31
C PHE A 25 -5.58 5.49 -5.11
N LEU A 26 -6.83 5.51 -4.62
CA LEU A 26 -7.96 4.92 -5.32
C LEU A 26 -8.20 5.60 -6.68
N ASP A 27 -8.23 6.94 -6.68
CA ASP A 27 -8.46 7.75 -7.86
C ASP A 27 -7.36 7.56 -8.90
N THR A 28 -6.11 7.44 -8.47
CA THR A 28 -4.97 7.19 -9.36
C THR A 28 -5.10 5.84 -10.04
N LEU A 29 -5.34 4.76 -9.29
CA LEU A 29 -5.49 3.42 -9.86
C LEU A 29 -6.70 3.32 -10.80
N ALA A 30 -7.80 4.02 -10.48
CA ALA A 30 -9.02 4.05 -11.28
C ALA A 30 -8.98 5.06 -12.44
N SER A 31 -7.93 5.87 -12.56
CA SER A 31 -7.79 6.83 -13.65
C SER A 31 -7.68 6.11 -14.99
N GLU A 32 -8.21 6.72 -16.05
CA GLU A 32 -8.19 6.11 -17.40
C GLU A 32 -6.76 5.78 -17.87
N SER A 33 -5.80 6.67 -17.58
CA SER A 33 -4.39 6.47 -17.95
C SER A 33 -3.76 5.28 -17.22
N GLU A 34 -3.98 5.15 -15.92
CA GLU A 34 -3.33 4.11 -15.12
C GLU A 34 -4.02 2.76 -15.26
N SER A 35 -5.36 2.74 -15.28
CA SER A 35 -6.10 1.52 -15.57
C SER A 35 -5.75 0.97 -16.96
N LYS A 36 -5.59 1.85 -17.97
CA LYS A 36 -5.10 1.43 -19.29
C LYS A 36 -3.70 0.83 -19.20
N TRP A 37 -2.76 1.53 -18.57
CA TRP A 37 -1.38 1.05 -18.44
C TRP A 37 -1.29 -0.30 -17.73
N LEU A 38 -2.02 -0.48 -16.62
CA LEU A 38 -2.07 -1.73 -15.87
C LEU A 38 -2.72 -2.85 -16.68
N SER A 39 -3.78 -2.58 -17.44
CA SER A 39 -4.40 -3.58 -18.32
C SER A 39 -3.47 -4.03 -19.46
N GLU A 40 -2.69 -3.11 -20.02
CA GLU A 40 -1.69 -3.40 -21.07
C GLU A 40 -0.47 -4.14 -20.51
N ARG A 41 -0.07 -3.83 -19.27
CA ARG A 41 1.04 -4.52 -18.56
C ARG A 41 0.63 -5.91 -18.06
N PHE A 42 -0.65 -6.10 -17.74
CA PHE A 42 -1.20 -7.34 -17.18
C PHE A 42 -2.29 -8.02 -18.01
N PRO A 43 -2.08 -8.25 -19.33
CA PRO A 43 -3.12 -8.73 -20.24
C PRO A 43 -3.60 -10.14 -19.85
N SER A 44 -4.92 -10.31 -19.74
CA SER A 44 -5.55 -11.54 -19.26
C SER A 44 -5.31 -12.76 -20.16
N ASN A 45 -5.09 -12.55 -21.46
CA ASN A 45 -4.92 -13.61 -22.46
C ASN A 45 -3.47 -14.10 -22.62
N GLN A 46 -2.48 -13.36 -22.10
CA GLN A 46 -1.05 -13.61 -22.35
C GLN A 46 -0.24 -13.74 -21.06
N SER A 47 -0.84 -13.50 -19.90
CA SER A 47 -0.09 -13.42 -18.65
C SER A 47 -0.78 -14.07 -17.47
N THR A 48 0.02 -14.67 -16.59
CA THR A 48 -0.45 -15.23 -15.33
C THR A 48 -1.13 -14.16 -14.47
N SER A 49 -2.04 -14.61 -13.60
CA SER A 49 -2.67 -13.81 -12.56
C SER A 49 -1.62 -13.02 -11.78
N PRO A 50 -1.71 -11.68 -11.74
CA PRO A 50 -0.71 -10.87 -11.04
C PRO A 50 -0.88 -10.98 -9.52
N LEU A 51 0.24 -11.03 -8.80
CA LEU A 51 0.27 -10.83 -7.35
C LEU A 51 0.40 -9.34 -7.02
N VAL A 52 -0.68 -8.78 -6.47
CA VAL A 52 -0.73 -7.42 -5.92
C VAL A 52 -0.43 -7.48 -4.42
N VAL A 53 0.56 -6.72 -3.98
CA VAL A 53 0.94 -6.58 -2.58
C VAL A 53 0.78 -5.13 -2.15
N GLU A 54 0.05 -4.90 -1.06
CA GLU A 54 0.08 -3.62 -0.34
C GLU A 54 0.97 -3.75 0.90
N VAL A 55 1.93 -2.84 1.03
CA VAL A 55 2.77 -2.68 2.22
C VAL A 55 2.15 -1.58 3.10
N GLY A 56 2.11 -1.78 4.42
CA GLY A 56 1.49 -0.82 5.34
C GLY A 56 -0.02 -0.69 5.09
N THR A 57 -0.73 -1.81 5.07
CA THR A 57 -2.14 -1.87 4.64
C THR A 57 -3.12 -1.01 5.44
N GLY A 58 -2.84 -0.74 6.72
CA GLY A 58 -3.75 0.00 7.60
C GLY A 58 -5.15 -0.62 7.63
N SER A 59 -6.16 0.15 7.21
CA SER A 59 -7.55 -0.30 7.09
C SER A 59 -7.78 -1.32 5.96
N GLY A 60 -6.83 -1.45 5.04
CA GLY A 60 -6.89 -2.28 3.83
C GLY A 60 -7.73 -1.71 2.71
N VAL A 61 -8.10 -0.42 2.78
CA VAL A 61 -9.00 0.21 1.81
C VAL A 61 -8.42 0.20 0.39
N VAL A 62 -7.11 0.42 0.22
CA VAL A 62 -6.46 0.47 -1.10
C VAL A 62 -6.37 -0.92 -1.72
N LEU A 63 -5.88 -1.93 -0.99
CA LEU A 63 -5.86 -3.30 -1.49
C LEU A 63 -7.26 -3.86 -1.75
N ALA A 64 -8.23 -3.55 -0.89
CA ALA A 64 -9.61 -3.98 -1.06
C ALA A 64 -10.26 -3.35 -2.30
N PHE A 65 -10.04 -2.05 -2.54
CA PHE A 65 -10.51 -1.35 -3.73
C PHE A 65 -9.88 -1.96 -4.98
N THR A 66 -8.56 -2.16 -4.96
CA THR A 66 -7.82 -2.76 -6.08
C THR A 66 -8.33 -4.17 -6.42
N ALA A 67 -8.65 -4.98 -5.41
CA ALA A 67 -9.21 -6.31 -5.59
C ALA A 67 -10.64 -6.28 -6.16
N ALA A 68 -11.51 -5.47 -5.56
CA ALA A 68 -12.91 -5.36 -5.95
C ALA A 68 -13.06 -4.79 -7.36
N GLN A 69 -12.32 -3.72 -7.67
CA GLN A 69 -12.37 -3.02 -8.95
C GLN A 69 -11.37 -3.55 -9.98
N SER A 70 -10.88 -4.78 -9.80
CA SER A 70 -9.84 -5.38 -10.66
C SER A 70 -10.22 -5.39 -12.14
N GLN A 71 -11.51 -5.57 -12.48
CA GLN A 71 -11.97 -5.54 -13.87
C GLN A 71 -11.73 -4.17 -14.53
N GLN A 72 -11.95 -3.10 -13.78
CA GLN A 72 -11.79 -1.72 -14.24
C GLN A 72 -10.31 -1.35 -14.28
N ILE A 73 -9.54 -1.74 -13.26
CA ILE A 73 -8.13 -1.37 -13.10
C ILE A 73 -7.20 -2.19 -14.00
N PHE A 74 -7.45 -3.50 -14.14
CA PHE A 74 -6.56 -4.42 -14.85
C PHE A 74 -7.19 -5.04 -16.10
N GLY A 75 -8.46 -4.79 -16.38
CA GLY A 75 -9.17 -5.49 -17.45
C GLY A 75 -9.42 -6.98 -17.16
N ARG A 76 -9.15 -7.44 -15.93
CA ARG A 76 -9.22 -8.85 -15.52
C ARG A 76 -9.71 -8.97 -14.08
N ARG A 77 -10.21 -10.15 -13.70
CA ARG A 77 -10.83 -10.39 -12.38
C ARG A 77 -10.14 -11.46 -11.56
N ASP A 78 -9.03 -11.99 -12.02
CA ASP A 78 -8.33 -13.12 -11.43
C ASP A 78 -7.01 -12.67 -10.79
N ILE A 79 -6.97 -11.48 -10.19
CA ILE A 79 -5.78 -11.02 -9.47
C ILE A 79 -5.69 -11.67 -8.10
N LEU A 80 -4.47 -11.80 -7.59
CA LEU A 80 -4.18 -12.30 -6.25
C LEU A 80 -3.73 -11.13 -5.39
N THR A 81 -4.28 -10.97 -4.18
CA THR A 81 -3.89 -9.89 -3.27
C THR A 81 -3.28 -10.41 -1.97
N LEU A 82 -2.23 -9.73 -1.49
CA LEU A 82 -1.59 -10.00 -0.21
C LEU A 82 -1.26 -8.66 0.49
N GLY A 83 -1.47 -8.59 1.79
CA GLY A 83 -1.13 -7.43 2.60
C GLY A 83 0.05 -7.69 3.52
N THR A 84 0.86 -6.69 3.81
CA THR A 84 1.83 -6.71 4.92
C THR A 84 1.64 -5.47 5.79
N ASP A 85 1.66 -5.64 7.11
CA ASP A 85 1.60 -4.53 8.06
C ASP A 85 2.36 -4.86 9.33
N VAL A 86 2.94 -3.86 10.00
CA VAL A 86 3.63 -4.05 11.29
C VAL A 86 2.64 -4.22 12.45
N ASN A 87 1.40 -3.75 12.26
CA ASN A 87 0.30 -3.87 13.21
C ASN A 87 -0.58 -5.09 12.86
N ARG A 88 -0.68 -6.03 13.80
CA ARG A 88 -1.55 -7.22 13.66
C ARG A 88 -3.03 -6.86 13.48
N ASN A 89 -3.51 -5.81 14.15
CA ASN A 89 -4.90 -5.38 14.05
C ASN A 89 -5.20 -4.83 12.64
N ALA A 90 -4.24 -4.12 12.02
CA ALA A 90 -4.33 -3.68 10.62
C ALA A 90 -4.40 -4.87 9.65
N CYS A 91 -3.63 -5.94 9.88
CA CYS A 91 -3.71 -7.16 9.08
C CYS A 91 -5.11 -7.82 9.17
N ILE A 92 -5.71 -7.86 10.36
CA ILE A 92 -7.05 -8.42 10.57
C ILE A 92 -8.10 -7.55 9.87
N ALA A 93 -8.02 -6.23 10.07
CA ALA A 93 -8.89 -5.25 9.42
C ALA A 93 -8.84 -5.41 7.90
N THR A 94 -7.63 -5.45 7.32
CA THR A 94 -7.38 -5.60 5.88
C THR A 94 -8.01 -6.87 5.32
N ARG A 95 -7.84 -8.02 5.99
CA ARG A 95 -8.48 -9.27 5.57
C ARG A 95 -10.01 -9.12 5.51
N GLN A 96 -10.62 -8.48 6.51
CA GLN A 96 -12.06 -8.27 6.53
C GLN A 96 -12.51 -7.28 5.44
N THR A 97 -11.80 -6.15 5.28
CA THR A 97 -12.09 -5.12 4.25
C THR A 97 -12.02 -5.73 2.85
N ALA A 98 -10.91 -6.42 2.52
CA ALA A 98 -10.70 -7.00 1.20
C ALA A 98 -11.72 -8.10 0.88
N THR A 99 -11.96 -9.03 1.81
CA THR A 99 -12.91 -10.13 1.56
C THR A 99 -14.35 -9.64 1.47
N THR A 100 -14.72 -8.58 2.18
CA THR A 100 -16.06 -7.97 2.10
C THR A 100 -16.24 -7.24 0.77
N ALA A 101 -15.26 -6.43 0.37
CA ALA A 101 -15.30 -5.68 -0.90
C ALA A 101 -15.39 -6.60 -2.12
N ILE A 102 -14.57 -7.67 -2.17
CA ILE A 102 -14.60 -8.65 -3.26
C ILE A 102 -15.99 -9.32 -3.37
N LYS A 103 -16.61 -9.68 -2.24
CA LYS A 103 -17.95 -10.30 -2.21
C LYS A 103 -19.06 -9.33 -2.64
N ALA A 104 -18.92 -8.05 -2.31
CA ALA A 104 -19.94 -7.03 -2.57
C ALA A 104 -20.13 -6.72 -4.06
N GLU A 105 -19.11 -6.94 -4.89
CA GLU A 105 -19.15 -6.63 -6.33
C GLU A 105 -20.15 -7.48 -7.14
N GLN A 106 -20.71 -8.57 -6.58
CA GLN A 106 -21.72 -9.43 -7.22
C GLN A 106 -21.39 -9.87 -8.67
N GLN A 107 -20.09 -9.97 -8.99
CA GLN A 107 -19.63 -10.26 -10.35
C GLN A 107 -19.58 -11.76 -10.65
N PRO A 108 -19.84 -12.19 -11.90
CA PRO A 108 -19.60 -13.57 -12.33
C PRO A 108 -18.10 -13.91 -12.26
N SER A 109 -17.80 -15.17 -11.94
CA SER A 109 -16.45 -15.72 -11.80
C SER A 109 -15.62 -15.61 -13.10
N PRO A 110 -14.28 -15.51 -13.01
CA PRO A 110 -13.46 -15.50 -11.80
C PRO A 110 -13.57 -14.19 -11.00
N GLN A 111 -13.23 -14.25 -9.71
CA GLN A 111 -13.13 -13.10 -8.81
C GLN A 111 -11.74 -13.06 -8.18
N SER A 112 -11.29 -11.86 -7.80
CA SER A 112 -10.01 -11.65 -7.15
C SER A 112 -9.94 -12.45 -5.86
N ILE A 113 -8.75 -12.95 -5.51
CA ILE A 113 -8.55 -13.73 -4.31
C ILE A 113 -7.63 -12.96 -3.37
N HIS A 114 -8.13 -12.62 -2.19
CA HIS A 114 -7.27 -12.19 -1.09
C HIS A 114 -6.62 -13.42 -0.43
N ILE A 115 -5.30 -13.56 -0.59
CA ILE A 115 -4.53 -14.71 -0.10
C ILE A 115 -4.35 -14.61 1.41
N SER A 116 -3.78 -13.51 1.88
CA SER A 116 -3.42 -13.33 3.29
C SER A 116 -3.05 -11.88 3.60
N SER A 117 -3.04 -11.54 4.89
CA SER A 117 -2.41 -10.35 5.44
C SER A 117 -1.37 -10.80 6.49
N LEU A 118 -0.12 -10.36 6.35
CA LEU A 118 1.01 -10.81 7.14
C LEU A 118 1.49 -9.71 8.09
N THR A 119 1.62 -10.03 9.38
CA THR A 119 2.28 -9.13 10.32
C THR A 119 3.79 -9.16 10.07
N ALA A 120 4.33 -8.10 9.45
CA ALA A 120 5.70 -8.08 8.94
C ALA A 120 6.24 -6.66 8.72
N ASP A 121 7.57 -6.57 8.69
CA ASP A 121 8.31 -5.36 8.33
C ASP A 121 8.51 -5.28 6.80
N LEU A 122 7.81 -4.34 6.17
CA LEU A 122 7.86 -4.10 4.73
C LEU A 122 7.72 -5.42 3.92
N CYS A 123 8.60 -5.62 2.94
CA CYS A 123 8.64 -6.78 2.07
C CYS A 123 9.45 -7.96 2.62
N ALA A 124 9.93 -7.92 3.87
CA ALA A 124 10.83 -8.93 4.43
C ALA A 124 10.36 -10.40 4.28
N PRO A 125 9.06 -10.76 4.42
CA PRO A 125 8.64 -12.15 4.30
C PRO A 125 8.38 -12.57 2.85
N LEU A 126 8.48 -11.66 1.89
CA LEU A 126 8.11 -11.91 0.50
C LEU A 126 9.24 -12.58 -0.24
N ARG A 127 8.87 -13.47 -1.16
CA ARG A 127 9.84 -14.13 -2.03
C ARG A 127 10.45 -13.09 -2.99
N PRO A 128 11.78 -13.06 -3.17
CA PRO A 128 12.39 -12.20 -4.18
C PRO A 128 11.81 -12.44 -5.58
N GLY A 129 11.59 -11.36 -6.32
CA GLY A 129 11.09 -11.41 -7.69
C GLY A 129 9.65 -11.93 -7.85
N SER A 130 8.81 -11.88 -6.80
CA SER A 130 7.46 -12.45 -6.85
C SER A 130 6.32 -11.43 -6.92
N VAL A 131 6.57 -10.15 -6.69
CA VAL A 131 5.51 -9.13 -6.60
C VAL A 131 5.31 -8.47 -7.96
N ASP A 132 4.12 -8.59 -8.53
CA ASP A 132 3.78 -8.00 -9.82
C ASP A 132 3.31 -6.55 -9.69
N VAL A 133 2.58 -6.23 -8.62
CA VAL A 133 2.16 -4.86 -8.30
C VAL A 133 2.40 -4.61 -6.82
N LEU A 134 3.23 -3.64 -6.49
CA LEU A 134 3.48 -3.21 -5.12
C LEU A 134 2.79 -1.86 -4.88
N LEU A 135 1.97 -1.76 -3.86
CA LEU A 135 1.30 -0.54 -3.44
C LEU A 135 1.87 -0.11 -2.09
N PHE A 136 2.21 1.16 -1.94
CA PHE A 136 2.71 1.67 -0.67
C PHE A 136 2.25 3.11 -0.42
N ASN A 137 1.43 3.27 0.63
CA ASN A 137 1.18 4.55 1.27
C ASN A 137 2.03 4.63 2.57
N PRO A 138 3.25 5.18 2.53
CA PRO A 138 4.14 5.19 3.69
C PRO A 138 3.64 6.07 4.84
N PRO A 139 4.16 5.87 6.07
CA PRO A 139 4.20 6.95 7.04
C PRO A 139 5.18 8.03 6.53
N TYR A 140 4.64 9.09 5.92
CA TYR A 140 5.43 10.11 5.21
C TYR A 140 5.63 11.42 5.99
N VAL A 141 5.10 11.53 7.22
CA VAL A 141 5.18 12.76 8.01
C VAL A 141 6.57 12.87 8.64
N PRO A 142 7.31 13.98 8.44
CA PRO A 142 8.59 14.19 9.11
C PRO A 142 8.44 14.21 10.63
N THR A 143 9.24 13.41 11.32
CA THR A 143 9.31 13.34 12.79
C THR A 143 10.75 13.37 13.25
N GLU A 144 11.00 13.74 14.52
CA GLU A 144 12.36 13.77 15.08
C GLU A 144 13.00 12.37 15.08
N ASP A 145 12.20 11.35 15.43
CA ASP A 145 12.61 9.96 15.46
C ASP A 145 11.58 9.08 14.73
N LEU A 146 12.05 7.97 14.16
CA LEU A 146 11.21 6.89 13.65
C LEU A 146 10.80 5.96 14.80
N PRO A 147 9.50 5.67 15.01
CA PRO A 147 9.10 4.70 16.02
C PRO A 147 9.68 3.33 15.73
N ARG A 148 10.17 2.64 16.76
CA ARG A 148 10.64 1.26 16.61
C ARG A 148 9.51 0.36 16.12
N LEU A 149 9.85 -0.74 15.47
CA LEU A 149 8.86 -1.74 15.08
C LEU A 149 8.29 -2.49 16.30
N PRO A 150 7.00 -2.88 16.27
CA PRO A 150 6.40 -3.68 17.33
C PRO A 150 7.04 -5.07 17.41
N SER A 151 7.25 -5.55 18.63
CA SER A 151 7.62 -6.94 18.87
C SER A 151 6.41 -7.88 18.71
N ALA A 152 6.69 -9.19 18.60
CA ALA A 152 5.63 -10.20 18.56
C ALA A 152 4.74 -10.18 19.83
N VAL A 153 5.32 -9.83 20.98
CA VAL A 153 4.60 -9.76 22.27
C VAL A 153 3.63 -8.58 22.29
N GLU A 154 4.01 -7.44 21.73
CA GLU A 154 3.15 -6.25 21.65
C GLU A 154 2.02 -6.39 20.63
N ASN A 155 2.21 -7.25 19.63
CA ASN A 155 1.17 -7.64 18.70
C ASN A 155 0.28 -8.78 19.23
N ASP A 156 0.57 -9.37 20.39
CA ASP A 156 -0.22 -10.46 20.97
C ASP A 156 -1.49 -9.89 21.67
N PRO A 157 -2.70 -10.30 21.24
CA PRO A 157 -3.95 -9.88 21.89
C PRO A 157 -3.99 -10.15 23.38
N ALA A 158 -3.41 -11.27 23.84
CA ALA A 158 -3.40 -11.63 25.26
C ALA A 158 -2.57 -10.63 26.09
N THR A 159 -1.51 -10.07 25.50
CA THR A 159 -0.72 -9.00 26.12
C THR A 159 -1.56 -7.73 26.26
N VAL A 160 -2.23 -7.31 25.18
CA VAL A 160 -3.04 -6.07 25.16
C VAL A 160 -4.23 -6.16 26.12
N GLU A 161 -4.89 -7.31 26.21
CA GLU A 161 -6.01 -7.53 27.13
C GLU A 161 -5.59 -7.51 28.60
N ALA A 162 -4.33 -7.87 28.90
CA ALA A 162 -3.78 -7.86 30.25
C ALA A 162 -3.27 -6.46 30.68
N MET A 163 -3.20 -5.48 29.78
CA MET A 163 -2.68 -4.14 30.07
C MET A 163 -3.57 -3.36 31.04
N THR A 164 -2.94 -2.51 31.86
CA THR A 164 -3.69 -1.49 32.59
C THR A 164 -4.23 -0.44 31.63
N ARG A 165 -5.18 0.38 32.09
CA ARG A 165 -5.75 1.45 31.23
C ARG A 165 -4.69 2.46 30.75
N SER A 166 -3.71 2.79 31.60
CA SER A 166 -2.63 3.70 31.21
C SER A 166 -1.72 3.06 30.17
N ASP A 167 -1.30 1.81 30.40
CA ASP A 167 -0.40 1.12 29.47
C ASP A 167 -1.06 0.92 28.10
N ARG A 168 -2.37 0.69 28.08
CA ARG A 168 -3.15 0.58 26.84
C ARG A 168 -3.18 1.89 26.06
N PHE A 169 -3.35 3.02 26.74
CA PHE A 169 -3.33 4.33 26.07
C PHE A 169 -1.95 4.64 25.47
N ASP A 170 -0.87 4.29 26.18
CA ASP A 170 0.49 4.45 25.68
C ASP A 170 0.75 3.50 24.48
N ASN A 171 0.23 2.28 24.55
CA ASN A 171 0.30 1.31 23.45
C ASN A 171 -0.47 1.79 22.21
N ASP A 172 -1.69 2.29 22.40
CA ASP A 172 -2.52 2.81 21.30
C ASP A 172 -1.83 4.02 20.64
N SER A 173 -1.29 4.94 21.44
CA SER A 173 -0.52 6.10 20.95
C SER A 173 0.73 5.67 20.16
N TYR A 174 1.43 4.64 20.64
CA TYR A 174 2.57 4.06 19.94
C TYR A 174 2.18 3.45 18.59
N PHE A 175 1.13 2.63 18.53
CA PHE A 175 0.65 2.05 17.27
C PHE A 175 0.15 3.12 16.30
N LEU A 176 -0.53 4.15 16.79
CA LEU A 176 -0.96 5.27 15.96
C LEU A 176 0.24 6.03 15.38
N SER A 177 1.32 6.19 16.14
CA SER A 177 2.55 6.85 15.64
C SER A 177 3.16 6.13 14.42
N LEU A 178 3.06 4.80 14.36
CA LEU A 178 3.56 4.01 13.23
C LEU A 178 2.81 4.31 11.91
N THR A 179 1.61 4.88 11.99
CA THR A 179 0.78 5.16 10.81
C THR A 179 1.21 6.41 10.05
N TYR A 180 1.91 7.34 10.70
CA TYR A 180 2.27 8.62 10.08
C TYR A 180 3.76 8.98 10.22
N ALA A 181 4.45 8.55 11.29
CA ALA A 181 5.80 8.98 11.59
C ALA A 181 6.83 8.34 10.63
N GLY A 182 7.39 9.17 9.74
CA GLY A 182 8.34 8.76 8.72
C GLY A 182 9.81 9.05 9.04
N GLY A 183 10.10 9.60 10.23
CA GLY A 183 11.45 9.99 10.63
C GLY A 183 11.98 11.19 9.84
N THR A 184 13.29 11.20 9.61
CA THR A 184 14.00 12.27 8.91
C THR A 184 13.41 12.49 7.51
N ASP A 185 12.98 13.74 7.23
CA ASP A 185 12.28 14.15 6.00
C ASP A 185 11.02 13.31 5.65
N GLY A 186 10.53 12.49 6.60
CA GLY A 186 9.43 11.54 6.37
C GLY A 186 9.82 10.37 5.46
N MET A 187 11.10 10.06 5.33
CA MET A 187 11.61 9.16 4.28
C MET A 187 12.28 7.89 4.80
N GLU A 188 12.49 7.71 6.11
CA GLU A 188 13.27 6.56 6.60
C GLU A 188 12.65 5.21 6.25
N THR A 189 11.33 5.06 6.43
CA THR A 189 10.60 3.86 6.02
C THR A 189 10.50 3.75 4.50
N THR A 190 10.28 4.87 3.82
CA THR A 190 10.15 4.95 2.36
C THR A 190 11.45 4.53 1.66
N ASP A 191 12.60 5.00 2.13
CA ASP A 191 13.92 4.67 1.59
C ASP A 191 14.20 3.17 1.73
N ARG A 192 13.86 2.58 2.88
CA ARG A 192 13.99 1.12 3.07
C ARG A 192 13.15 0.32 2.08
N LEU A 193 11.93 0.79 1.76
CA LEU A 193 11.13 0.15 0.71
C LEU A 193 11.75 0.35 -0.67
N LEU A 194 12.15 1.57 -1.01
CA LEU A 194 12.75 1.88 -2.31
C LEU A 194 13.99 1.00 -2.58
N ASP A 195 14.83 0.79 -1.57
CA ASP A 195 16.00 -0.11 -1.68
C ASP A 195 15.60 -1.59 -1.89
N ALA A 196 14.43 -2.01 -1.42
CA ALA A 196 13.91 -3.37 -1.59
C ALA A 196 13.24 -3.61 -2.95
N ILE A 197 12.75 -2.55 -3.63
CA ILE A 197 12.01 -2.63 -4.90
C ILE A 197 12.73 -3.50 -5.94
N PRO A 198 14.04 -3.32 -6.23
CA PRO A 198 14.72 -4.11 -7.24
C PRO A 198 14.80 -5.62 -6.94
N GLY A 199 14.74 -6.01 -5.67
CA GLY A 199 14.81 -7.41 -5.25
C GLY A 199 13.44 -8.09 -5.12
N VAL A 200 12.39 -7.33 -4.82
CA VAL A 200 11.05 -7.89 -4.54
C VAL A 200 10.16 -7.96 -5.78
N LEU A 201 10.25 -6.97 -6.68
CA LEU A 201 9.41 -6.93 -7.87
C LEU A 201 9.77 -8.04 -8.85
N SER A 202 8.75 -8.66 -9.44
CA SER A 202 8.92 -9.58 -10.55
C SER A 202 9.47 -8.85 -11.78
N VAL A 203 9.88 -9.60 -12.81
CA VAL A 203 10.40 -9.03 -14.07
C VAL A 203 9.42 -8.07 -14.76
N ARG A 204 8.12 -8.30 -14.56
CA ARG A 204 7.02 -7.49 -15.09
C ARG A 204 6.48 -6.50 -14.05
N GLY A 205 7.12 -6.44 -12.88
CA GLY A 205 6.62 -5.79 -11.69
C GLY A 205 6.59 -4.26 -11.79
N VAL A 206 5.66 -3.67 -11.07
CA VAL A 206 5.51 -2.22 -10.90
C VAL A 206 5.26 -1.90 -9.43
N ALA A 207 5.81 -0.78 -8.95
CA ALA A 207 5.49 -0.23 -7.63
C ALA A 207 4.79 1.13 -7.77
N TYR A 208 3.87 1.41 -6.85
CA TYR A 208 3.19 2.69 -6.67
C TYR A 208 3.49 3.17 -5.26
N VAL A 209 4.16 4.32 -5.15
CA VAL A 209 4.59 4.89 -3.87
C VAL A 209 4.01 6.29 -3.73
N LEU A 210 3.29 6.55 -2.65
CA LEU A 210 2.81 7.88 -2.31
C LEU A 210 3.93 8.70 -1.67
N LEU A 211 4.04 9.98 -2.06
CA LEU A 211 4.99 10.94 -1.53
C LEU A 211 4.30 12.29 -1.33
N CYS A 212 4.64 13.02 -0.27
CA CYS A 212 4.29 14.42 -0.12
C CYS A 212 5.40 15.33 -0.69
N LYS A 213 5.15 16.64 -0.72
CA LYS A 213 6.12 17.63 -1.22
C LYS A 213 7.45 17.58 -0.46
N GLN A 214 7.41 17.36 0.84
CA GLN A 214 8.58 17.33 1.74
C GLN A 214 9.49 16.14 1.44
N ASN A 215 8.92 15.04 0.94
CA ASN A 215 9.67 13.86 0.53
C ASN A 215 10.49 14.08 -0.77
N LYS A 216 10.44 15.28 -1.37
CA LYS A 216 11.18 15.66 -2.60
C LYS A 216 11.00 14.64 -3.73
N PRO A 217 9.77 14.47 -4.24
CA PRO A 217 9.45 13.39 -5.18
C PRO A 217 10.27 13.42 -6.47
N ASP A 218 10.73 14.59 -6.93
CA ASP A 218 11.61 14.68 -8.10
C ASP A 218 13.00 14.09 -7.82
N GLU A 219 13.58 14.34 -6.64
CA GLU A 219 14.85 13.72 -6.23
C GLU A 219 14.71 12.20 -6.07
N VAL A 220 13.57 11.74 -5.52
CA VAL A 220 13.27 10.29 -5.42
C VAL A 220 13.21 9.65 -6.80
N LYS A 221 12.52 10.27 -7.76
CA LYS A 221 12.45 9.77 -9.14
C LYS A 221 13.82 9.73 -9.81
N ASP A 222 14.65 10.75 -9.62
CA ASP A 222 16.00 10.80 -10.19
C ASP A 222 16.90 9.71 -9.61
N ARG A 223 16.81 9.47 -8.29
CA ARG A 223 17.49 8.35 -7.63
C ARG A 223 17.06 6.99 -8.18
N VAL A 224 15.75 6.78 -8.37
CA VAL A 224 15.22 5.54 -8.95
C VAL A 224 15.72 5.35 -10.39
N ARG A 225 15.69 6.38 -11.22
CA ARG A 225 16.17 6.32 -12.61
C ARG A 225 17.68 6.00 -12.70
N ALA A 226 18.44 6.35 -11.67
CA ALA A 226 19.86 6.01 -11.57
C ALA A 226 20.14 4.51 -11.30
N TRP A 227 19.13 3.69 -10.98
CA TRP A 227 19.29 2.24 -10.77
C TRP A 227 19.58 1.44 -12.07
N GLY A 228 19.44 2.06 -13.24
CA GLY A 228 19.73 1.46 -14.53
C GLY A 228 18.57 0.65 -15.11
N GLY A 229 17.95 1.18 -16.17
CA GLY A 229 16.77 0.57 -16.81
C GLY A 229 15.48 0.71 -15.99
N TRP A 230 15.51 1.47 -14.89
CA TRP A 230 14.35 1.78 -14.07
C TRP A 230 13.76 3.12 -14.46
N GLN A 231 12.43 3.17 -14.46
CA GLN A 231 11.63 4.36 -14.72
C GLN A 231 10.84 4.73 -13.48
N ALA A 232 10.59 6.02 -13.31
CA ALA A 232 9.81 6.56 -12.20
C ALA A 232 9.00 7.77 -12.68
N GLU A 233 7.68 7.69 -12.67
CA GLU A 233 6.80 8.74 -13.18
C GLU A 233 5.73 9.12 -12.17
N THR A 234 5.40 10.40 -12.09
CA THR A 234 4.25 10.86 -11.32
C THR A 234 2.98 10.55 -12.11
N VAL A 235 2.11 9.73 -11.53
CA VAL A 235 0.88 9.24 -12.17
C VAL A 235 -0.40 9.71 -11.47
N GLY A 236 -0.27 10.18 -10.23
CA GLY A 236 -1.36 10.76 -9.44
C GLY A 236 -0.88 12.01 -8.71
N SER A 237 -1.78 12.98 -8.51
CA SER A 237 -1.50 14.21 -7.76
C SER A 237 -2.77 14.79 -7.15
N SER A 238 -2.74 15.20 -5.87
CA SER A 238 -3.86 15.91 -5.22
C SER A 238 -4.06 17.34 -5.77
N GLY A 239 -3.08 17.86 -6.51
CA GLY A 239 -3.12 19.19 -7.10
C GLY A 239 -2.66 20.28 -6.14
N MET A 240 -2.99 21.54 -6.45
CA MET A 240 -2.78 22.68 -5.55
C MET A 240 -4.12 23.07 -4.95
N GLN A 241 -4.57 22.36 -3.93
CA GLN A 241 -5.70 22.79 -3.11
C GLN A 241 -5.19 23.60 -1.91
N ALA A 242 -5.90 24.66 -1.54
CA ALA A 242 -5.48 25.55 -0.47
C ALA A 242 -5.50 24.81 0.88
N GLY A 243 -4.35 24.70 1.55
CA GLY A 243 -4.22 24.18 2.91
C GLY A 243 -3.53 22.82 3.04
N TRP A 244 -3.36 22.06 1.95
CA TRP A 244 -2.74 20.72 2.00
C TRP A 244 -1.38 20.69 1.30
N GLU A 245 -0.49 19.84 1.80
CA GLU A 245 0.75 19.51 1.11
C GLU A 245 0.42 18.77 -0.19
N LYS A 246 1.14 19.10 -1.26
CA LYS A 246 0.97 18.43 -2.55
C LYS A 246 1.36 16.96 -2.39
N LEU A 247 0.38 16.06 -2.51
CA LEU A 247 0.58 14.61 -2.53
C LEU A 247 0.71 14.16 -3.98
N VAL A 248 1.59 13.19 -4.22
CA VAL A 248 1.79 12.58 -5.53
C VAL A 248 1.94 11.06 -5.39
N ILE A 249 1.55 10.34 -6.42
CA ILE A 249 1.81 8.90 -6.54
C ILE A 249 2.83 8.71 -7.66
N VAL A 250 3.93 8.04 -7.32
CA VAL A 250 5.01 7.72 -8.24
C VAL A 250 4.92 6.24 -8.63
N ARG A 251 4.77 5.97 -9.93
CA ARG A 251 4.86 4.65 -10.51
C ARG A 251 6.32 4.35 -10.85
N ILE A 252 6.84 3.24 -10.34
CA ILE A 252 8.22 2.78 -10.53
C ILE A 252 8.20 1.41 -11.20
N TRP A 253 8.94 1.24 -12.30
CA TRP A 253 9.03 -0.05 -12.99
C TRP A 253 10.37 -0.20 -13.71
N LYS A 254 10.75 -1.44 -14.00
CA LYS A 254 11.87 -1.71 -14.90
C LYS A 254 11.37 -1.77 -16.34
N GLU A 255 12.01 -1.02 -17.24
CA GLU A 255 11.75 -1.06 -18.67
C GLU A 255 12.43 -2.29 -19.25
N GLU A 256 11.71 -3.05 -20.08
CA GLU A 256 12.31 -4.18 -20.78
C GLU A 256 13.32 -3.64 -21.78
N LEU A 257 14.56 -4.11 -21.69
CA LEU A 257 15.56 -3.85 -22.73
C LEU A 257 15.08 -4.54 -24.01
N SER A 258 14.57 -3.73 -24.95
CA SER A 258 14.26 -4.15 -26.32
C SER A 258 15.47 -4.72 -27.04
#